data_AF-A0A9E1MPV7-F1
#
_entry.id   AF-A0A9E1MPV7-F1
#
_cell.length_a   1.000
_cell.length_b   1.000
_cell.length_c   1.000
_cell.angle_alpha   90.00
_cell.angle_beta   90.00
_cell.angle_gamma   90.00
#
_symmetry.space_group_name_H-M   'P 1'
#
loop_
_entity.id
_entity.type
_entity.pdbx_description
1 polymer ?
#
loop_
_entity_poly.entity_id
_entity_poly.type
_entity_poly.pdbx_seq_one_letter_code
_entity_poly.pdbx_strand_id
1 'polypeptide(L)'
;MKMTQKMIEDYRKFLFDEEKASATVEKYVRDVTAFMKWANNKSIEKQIVLEYKNYLIQNYAIVSVNSVLSSLNSFFSYMEWHFLRVKTVKVQRNLFSKKERVACVNRAA
;
A
#
# COMPACT_ATOMS: atom_id res chain seq x y z
N MET A 1 18.85 -0.25 -2.41
CA MET A 1 17.91 -0.47 -3.54
C MET A 1 16.99 0.73 -3.65
N LYS A 2 16.76 1.30 -4.84
CA LYS A 2 15.88 2.47 -4.99
C LYS A 2 14.64 2.13 -5.80
N MET A 3 13.51 2.70 -5.39
CA MET A 3 12.27 2.60 -6.11
C MET A 3 12.17 3.77 -7.09
N THR A 4 11.69 3.51 -8.31
CA THR A 4 11.64 4.51 -9.39
C THR A 4 10.26 4.55 -10.01
N GLN A 5 9.93 5.67 -10.66
CA GLN A 5 8.66 5.85 -11.36
C GLN A 5 8.44 4.79 -12.44
N LYS A 6 9.50 4.42 -13.18
CA LYS A 6 9.45 3.39 -14.22
C LYS A 6 8.97 2.04 -13.69
N MET A 7 9.42 1.65 -12.50
CA MET A 7 8.99 0.38 -11.87
C MET A 7 7.49 0.39 -11.55
N ILE A 8 6.93 1.54 -11.21
CA ILE A 8 5.49 1.68 -10.96
C ILE A 8 4.70 1.59 -12.28
N GLU A 9 5.22 2.16 -13.36
CA GLU A 9 4.61 2.08 -14.70
C GLU A 9 4.64 0.65 -15.25
N ASP A 10 5.75 -0.07 -15.09
CA ASP A 10 5.86 -1.46 -15.50
C ASP A 10 4.93 -2.36 -14.65
N TYR A 11 4.84 -2.09 -13.35
CA TYR A 11 3.88 -2.75 -12.47
C TYR A 11 2.43 -2.45 -12.88
N ARG A 12 2.12 -1.22 -13.31
CA ARG A 12 0.78 -0.87 -13.81
C ARG A 12 0.40 -1.71 -15.03
N LYS A 13 1.31 -1.87 -15.98
CA LYS A 13 1.11 -2.73 -17.17
C LYS A 13 0.89 -4.17 -16.78
N PHE A 14 1.75 -4.71 -15.91
CA PHE A 14 1.60 -6.05 -15.36
C PHE A 14 0.21 -6.28 -14.73
N LEU A 15 -0.32 -5.32 -13.96
CA LEU A 15 -1.66 -5.47 -13.38
C LEU A 15 -2.78 -5.48 -14.43
N PHE A 16 -2.62 -4.78 -15.56
CA PHE A 16 -3.56 -4.85 -16.67
C PHE A 16 -3.48 -6.19 -17.39
N ASP A 17 -2.27 -6.71 -17.60
CA ASP A 17 -2.05 -8.02 -18.24
C ASP A 17 -2.60 -9.16 -17.36
N GLU A 18 -2.58 -9.00 -16.04
CA GLU A 18 -3.22 -9.88 -15.05
C GLU A 18 -4.75 -9.65 -14.91
N GLU A 19 -5.36 -8.93 -15.85
CA GLU A 19 -6.80 -8.66 -15.94
C GLU A 19 -7.39 -8.04 -14.66
N LYS A 20 -6.62 -7.26 -13.91
CA LYS A 20 -7.14 -6.55 -12.74
C LYS A 20 -8.07 -5.44 -13.18
N ALA A 21 -9.20 -5.30 -12.49
CA ALA A 21 -10.12 -4.20 -12.68
C ALA A 21 -9.42 -2.84 -12.54
N SER A 22 -9.75 -1.87 -13.40
CA SER A 22 -9.11 -0.54 -13.44
C SER A 22 -9.07 0.13 -12.06
N ALA A 23 -10.15 0.04 -11.29
CA ALA A 23 -10.21 0.59 -9.93
C ALA A 23 -9.14 -0.02 -8.98
N THR A 24 -8.84 -1.31 -9.12
CA THR A 24 -7.79 -1.99 -8.35
C THR A 24 -6.41 -1.57 -8.84
N VAL A 25 -6.20 -1.47 -10.16
CA VAL A 25 -4.94 -0.99 -10.77
C VAL A 25 -4.61 0.41 -10.25
N GLU A 26 -5.54 1.34 -10.38
CA GLU A 26 -5.37 2.73 -9.95
C GLU A 26 -5.11 2.83 -8.46
N LYS A 27 -5.82 2.04 -7.65
CA LYS A 27 -5.58 1.97 -6.21
C LYS A 27 -4.16 1.51 -5.91
N TYR A 28 -3.73 0.41 -6.50
CA TYR A 28 -2.41 -0.15 -6.22
C TYR A 28 -1.31 0.83 -6.64
N VAL A 29 -1.41 1.41 -7.84
CA VAL A 29 -0.47 2.43 -8.33
C VAL A 29 -0.44 3.65 -7.41
N ARG A 30 -1.59 4.15 -6.96
CA ARG A 30 -1.68 5.30 -6.04
C ARG A 30 -0.99 5.02 -4.71
N ASP A 31 -1.28 3.88 -4.10
CA ASP A 31 -0.71 3.49 -2.81
C ASP A 31 0.82 3.31 -2.90
N VAL A 32 1.29 2.66 -3.97
CA VAL A 32 2.71 2.42 -4.26
C VAL A 32 3.44 3.74 -4.54
N THR A 33 2.82 4.65 -5.29
CA THR A 33 3.36 6.00 -5.55
C THR A 33 3.43 6.84 -4.27
N ALA A 34 2.41 6.76 -3.41
CA ALA A 34 2.40 7.46 -2.14
C ALA A 34 3.54 6.99 -1.23
N PHE A 35 3.79 5.68 -1.18
CA PHE A 35 4.95 5.12 -0.47
C PHE A 35 6.28 5.60 -1.05
N MET A 36 6.45 5.58 -2.38
CA MET A 36 7.68 6.06 -3.03
C MET A 36 7.97 7.53 -2.68
N LYS A 37 6.94 8.38 -2.73
CA LYS A 37 7.03 9.80 -2.35
C LYS A 37 7.36 9.96 -0.88
N TRP A 38 6.71 9.21 0.00
CA TRP A 38 6.96 9.24 1.44
C TRP A 38 8.39 8.80 1.79
N ALA A 39 8.91 7.78 1.10
CA ALA A 39 10.29 7.31 1.26
C ALA A 39 11.32 8.33 0.75
N ASN A 40 10.91 9.33 -0.02
CA ASN A 40 11.73 10.48 -0.46
C ASN A 40 13.12 10.08 -1.01
N ASN A 41 13.15 9.19 -2.01
CA ASN A 41 14.36 8.67 -2.66
C ASN A 41 15.37 7.93 -1.75
N LYS A 42 14.98 7.57 -0.52
CA LYS A 42 15.78 6.72 0.37
C LYS A 42 15.92 5.30 -0.22
N SER A 43 16.98 4.61 0.21
CA SER A 43 17.11 3.17 -0.05
C SER A 43 15.92 2.44 0.59
N ILE A 44 15.23 1.61 -0.19
CA ILE A 44 14.13 0.80 0.32
C ILE A 44 14.70 -0.42 1.02
N GLU A 45 14.49 -0.44 2.32
CA GLU A 45 14.86 -1.53 3.22
C GLU A 45 13.67 -1.87 4.11
N LYS A 46 13.75 -3.01 4.80
CA LYS A 46 12.66 -3.50 5.64
C LYS A 46 12.22 -2.45 6.67
N GLN A 47 13.18 -1.74 7.23
CA GLN A 47 12.98 -0.71 8.23
C GLN A 47 12.10 0.43 7.71
N ILE A 48 12.36 0.93 6.50
CA ILE A 48 11.56 2.01 5.87
C ILE A 48 10.11 1.58 5.67
N VAL A 49 9.87 0.32 5.30
CA VAL A 49 8.50 -0.21 5.14
C VAL A 49 7.78 -0.28 6.50
N LEU A 50 8.48 -0.64 7.57
CA LEU A 50 7.93 -0.67 8.94
C LEU A 50 7.63 0.74 9.47
N GLU A 51 8.50 1.71 9.21
CA GLU A 51 8.27 3.11 9.54
C GLU A 51 7.03 3.66 8.83
N TYR A 52 6.89 3.36 7.53
CA TYR A 52 5.69 3.76 6.79
C TYR A 52 4.43 3.08 7.34
N LYS A 53 4.51 1.79 7.67
CA LYS A 53 3.40 1.07 8.32
C LYS A 53 2.99 1.74 9.64
N ASN A 54 3.95 2.13 10.48
CA ASN A 54 3.66 2.82 11.74
C ASN A 54 3.03 4.20 11.49
N TYR A 55 3.56 4.95 10.53
CA TYR A 55 2.95 6.21 10.09
C TYR A 55 1.49 6.01 9.66
N LEU A 56 1.19 4.97 8.88
CA LEU A 56 -0.17 4.66 8.44
C LEU A 56 -1.09 4.34 9.63
N ILE A 57 -0.63 3.54 10.59
CA ILE A 57 -1.42 3.17 11.80
C ILE A 57 -1.79 4.39 12.64
N GLN A 58 -0.91 5.38 12.75
CA GLN A 58 -1.17 6.59 13.54
C GLN A 58 -2.14 7.56 12.85
N ASN A 59 -2.30 7.47 11.53
CA ASN A 59 -3.01 8.49 10.75
C ASN A 59 -4.29 7.99 10.07
N TYR A 60 -4.45 6.67 9.90
CA TYR A 60 -5.54 6.07 9.12
C TYR A 60 -6.23 4.92 9.87
N ALA A 61 -7.48 4.64 9.48
CA ALA A 61 -8.21 3.48 9.98
C ALA A 61 -7.52 2.16 9.60
N ILE A 62 -7.55 1.16 10.48
CA ILE A 62 -6.88 -0.14 10.28
C ILE A 62 -7.27 -0.82 8.96
N VAL A 63 -8.52 -0.69 8.54
CA VAL A 63 -9.00 -1.22 7.25
C VAL A 63 -8.25 -0.57 6.08
N SER A 64 -8.10 0.76 6.11
CA SER A 64 -7.33 1.51 5.11
C SER A 64 -5.85 1.15 5.16
N VAL A 65 -5.27 1.04 6.36
CA VAL A 65 -3.87 0.60 6.54
C VAL A 65 -3.65 -0.75 5.87
N ASN A 66 -4.48 -1.75 6.19
CA ASN A 66 -4.37 -3.09 5.61
C ASN A 66 -4.54 -3.06 4.09
N SER A 67 -5.43 -2.22 3.58
CA SER A 67 -5.65 -2.02 2.15
C SER A 67 -4.40 -1.47 1.44
N VAL A 68 -3.71 -0.50 2.05
CA VAL A 68 -2.44 0.06 1.52
C VAL A 68 -1.33 -1.00 1.61
N LEU A 69 -1.20 -1.70 2.74
CA LEU A 69 -0.19 -2.75 2.91
C LEU A 69 -0.35 -3.89 1.91
N SER A 70 -1.58 -4.24 1.53
CA SER A 70 -1.85 -5.21 0.46
C SER A 70 -1.32 -4.73 -0.89
N SER A 71 -1.57 -3.46 -1.25
CA SER A 71 -1.04 -2.86 -2.48
C SER A 71 0.49 -2.91 -2.52
N LEU A 72 1.15 -2.57 -1.40
CA LEU A 72 2.62 -2.61 -1.30
C LEU A 72 3.17 -4.04 -1.37
N ASN A 73 2.55 -4.99 -0.67
CA ASN A 73 2.97 -6.39 -0.70
C ASN A 73 2.82 -7.00 -2.09
N SER A 74 1.79 -6.61 -2.84
CA SER A 74 1.61 -7.00 -4.24
C SER A 74 2.76 -6.47 -5.11
N PHE A 75 3.08 -5.18 -4.99
CA PHE A 75 4.22 -4.57 -5.70
C PHE A 75 5.56 -5.25 -5.34
N PHE A 76 5.81 -5.51 -4.06
CA PHE A 76 7.02 -6.22 -3.63
C PHE A 76 7.08 -7.67 -4.11
N SER A 77 5.94 -8.29 -4.40
CA SER A 77 5.91 -9.64 -4.96
C SER A 77 6.25 -9.61 -6.44
N TYR A 78 5.72 -8.63 -7.19
CA TYR A 78 6.08 -8.37 -8.59
C TYR A 78 7.58 -8.07 -8.76
N MET A 79 8.15 -7.28 -7.85
CA MET A 79 9.59 -6.95 -7.87
C MET A 79 10.50 -8.07 -7.32
N GLU A 80 9.95 -9.20 -6.88
CA GLU A 80 10.67 -10.29 -6.18
C GLU A 80 11.34 -9.85 -4.85
N TRP A 81 10.92 -8.72 -4.28
CA TRP A 81 11.41 -8.19 -3.01
C TRP A 81 10.68 -8.76 -1.81
N HIS A 82 10.57 -10.09 -1.75
CA HIS A 82 9.76 -10.76 -0.74
C HIS A 82 10.16 -10.42 0.70
N PHE A 83 11.45 -10.16 0.94
CA PHE A 83 11.97 -9.74 2.24
C PHE A 83 11.38 -8.41 2.74
N LEU A 84 10.89 -7.54 1.85
CA LEU A 84 10.24 -6.27 2.21
C LEU A 84 8.80 -6.44 2.66
N ARG A 85 8.11 -7.51 2.28
CA ARG A 85 6.68 -7.73 2.58
C ARG A 85 6.36 -7.69 4.07
N VAL A 86 5.39 -6.88 4.47
CA VAL A 86 5.00 -6.73 5.88
C VAL A 86 3.65 -7.37 6.17
N LYS A 87 3.50 -7.89 7.39
CA LYS A 87 2.21 -8.41 7.86
C LYS A 87 1.20 -7.28 7.97
N THR A 88 -0.05 -7.57 7.63
CA THR A 88 -1.18 -6.69 7.93
C THR A 88 -1.36 -6.53 9.44
N VAL A 89 -2.08 -5.49 9.84
CA VAL A 89 -2.42 -5.23 11.25
C VAL A 89 -3.65 -6.06 11.59
N LYS A 90 -3.56 -6.84 12.67
CA LYS A 90 -4.72 -7.58 13.19
C LYS A 90 -5.76 -6.56 13.66
N VAL A 91 -6.96 -6.66 13.10
CA VAL A 91 -8.12 -5.94 13.64
C VAL A 91 -8.48 -6.64 14.95
N GLN A 92 -8.12 -6.05 16.09
CA GLN A 92 -8.77 -6.44 17.34
C GLN A 92 -10.19 -5.91 17.27
N ARG A 93 -11.19 -6.79 17.25
CA ARG A 93 -12.61 -6.44 17.44
C ARG A 93 -12.84 -6.03 18.90
N ASN A 94 -12.08 -5.06 19.39
CA ASN A 94 -12.45 -4.38 20.61
C ASN A 94 -13.45 -3.29 20.23
N LEU A 95 -14.70 -3.56 20.58
CA LEU A 95 -15.76 -2.58 20.72
C LEU A 95 -15.16 -1.35 21.42
N PHE A 96 -15.38 -0.16 20.85
CA PHE A 96 -14.91 1.14 21.34
C PHE A 96 -13.44 1.50 21.06
N SER A 97 -13.22 2.18 19.93
CA SER A 97 -12.67 3.53 20.02
C SER A 97 -12.86 4.33 18.72
N LYS A 98 -13.54 5.45 18.89
CA LYS A 98 -13.86 6.47 17.89
C LYS A 98 -12.60 7.02 17.23
N LYS A 99 -12.58 6.94 15.90
CA LYS A 99 -12.35 8.08 15.00
C LYS A 99 -12.83 7.65 13.62
N GLU A 100 -14.13 7.83 13.39
CA GLU A 100 -14.65 7.95 12.05
C GLU A 100 -13.97 9.15 11.39
N ARG A 101 -12.88 8.89 10.68
CA ARG A 101 -12.54 9.71 9.52
C ARG A 101 -13.05 8.96 8.33
N VAL A 102 -14.15 9.47 7.79
CA VAL A 102 -14.74 9.07 6.52
C VAL A 102 -13.64 9.19 5.47
N ALA A 103 -13.03 8.05 5.12
CA ALA A 103 -12.38 7.93 3.84
C ALA A 103 -13.52 7.69 2.84
N CYS A 104 -13.68 8.59 1.89
CA CYS A 104 -14.64 8.46 0.80
C CYS A 104 -14.41 7.11 0.09
N VAL A 105 -15.21 6.12 0.46
CA VAL A 105 -15.42 4.90 -0.32
C VAL A 105 -16.43 5.29 -1.38
N ASN A 106 -15.95 5.72 -2.55
CA ASN A 106 -16.75 5.62 -3.75
C ASN A 106 -16.83 4.13 -4.11
N ARG A 107 -17.76 3.42 -3.45
CA ARG A 107 -18.43 2.26 -4.04
C ARG A 107 -19.45 2.84 -5.01
N ALA A 108 -19.13 2.84 -6.30
CA ALA A 108 -20.14 2.98 -7.33
C ALA A 108 -20.56 1.55 -7.72
N ALA A 109 -21.86 1.29 -7.56
CA ALA A 109 -22.56 0.22 -8.24
C ALA A 109 -22.68 0.54 -9.73
#